data_AF-A0A7X2XLM2-F1
#
_entry.id   AF-A0A7X2XLM2-F1
#
_cell.length_a   1.000
_cell.length_b   1.000
_cell.length_c   1.000
_cell.angle_alpha   90.00
_cell.angle_beta   90.00
_cell.angle_gamma   90.00
#
_symmetry.space_group_name_H-M   'P 1'
#
loop_
_entity.id
_entity.type
_entity.pdbx_description
1 polymer ?
#
loop_
_entity_poly.entity_id
_entity_poly.type
_entity_poly.pdbx_seq_one_letter_code
_entity_poly.pdbx_strand_id
1 'polypeptide(L)'
;MHDSFRQLIAQNRDGKIHALQISTESSIRSAQERSKNEVTGKLKAVAYDKIDQQTDALISMIGENQVNYRFFIGFKLLLNDQEFSMKSLTVEAKNALSDFVYDVNHKLMGDFVSMSNDEILRFQKMEKLLENKISRRFKIRRLDKDDFGYLIEHLYGQTGTAYEEYEYHLSKKKLDNETLIKYYDLIKPTRCLVEEKQRYLKIQQEDETVYVAYFTINSIVGELDFPSSEIFYYQQQQFTFPIDTSMNVEIVANRKALS
;
A
#
# COMPACT_ATOMS: atom_id res chain seq x y z
N MET A 1 8.06 14.26 11.04
CA MET A 1 7.41 13.42 9.99
C MET A 1 6.96 14.27 8.79
N HIS A 2 6.44 15.48 9.02
CA HIS A 2 5.91 16.32 7.93
C HIS A 2 6.96 17.00 7.03
N ASP A 3 8.06 17.55 7.58
CA ASP A 3 9.16 18.09 6.75
C ASP A 3 9.80 17.01 5.88
N SER A 4 9.89 15.79 6.43
CA SER A 4 10.32 14.59 5.73
C SER A 4 9.41 14.29 4.52
N PHE A 5 8.09 14.35 4.71
CA PHE A 5 7.12 14.15 3.62
C PHE A 5 7.19 15.25 2.56
N ARG A 6 7.36 16.52 2.95
CA ARG A 6 7.58 17.63 2.01
C ARG A 6 8.85 17.43 1.17
N GLN A 7 9.94 17.02 1.81
CA GLN A 7 11.20 16.72 1.11
C GLN A 7 11.06 15.53 0.16
N LEU A 8 10.20 14.56 0.46
CA LEU A 8 9.89 13.42 -0.39
C LEU A 8 9.11 13.86 -1.65
N ILE A 9 8.04 14.65 -1.46
CA ILE A 9 7.22 15.21 -2.55
C ILE A 9 8.08 16.09 -3.46
N ALA A 10 8.86 17.02 -2.90
CA ALA A 10 9.69 17.95 -3.66
C ALA A 10 10.78 17.27 -4.52
N GLN A 11 11.19 16.05 -4.19
CA GLN A 11 12.17 15.27 -4.96
C GLN A 11 11.59 14.52 -6.15
N ASN A 12 10.27 14.34 -6.19
CA ASN A 12 9.55 13.71 -7.30
C ASN A 12 8.99 14.79 -8.21
N ARG A 13 9.84 15.36 -9.07
CA ARG A 13 9.48 16.47 -9.98
C ARG A 13 8.45 16.10 -11.06
N ASP A 14 8.26 14.81 -11.35
CA ASP A 14 7.33 14.29 -12.38
C ASP A 14 6.26 13.33 -11.82
N GLY A 15 6.13 13.20 -10.50
CA GLY A 15 5.39 12.08 -9.89
C GLY A 15 3.95 12.39 -9.49
N LYS A 16 3.02 11.52 -9.91
CA LYS A 16 1.78 11.28 -9.15
C LYS A 16 2.13 10.42 -7.94
N ILE A 17 1.94 10.97 -6.74
CA ILE A 17 2.15 10.26 -5.47
C ILE A 17 0.78 9.95 -4.89
N HIS A 18 0.61 8.71 -4.45
CA HIS A 18 -0.57 8.29 -3.72
C HIS A 18 -0.17 7.98 -2.28
N ALA A 19 -0.65 8.75 -1.32
CA ALA A 19 -0.44 8.51 0.09
C ALA A 19 -1.71 7.90 0.70
N LEU A 20 -1.57 6.77 1.36
CA LEU A 20 -2.63 6.09 2.08
C LEU A 20 -2.27 6.03 3.57
N GLN A 21 -3.23 6.34 4.42
CA GLN A 21 -3.18 6.03 5.84
C GLN A 21 -4.31 5.04 6.11
N ILE A 22 -3.95 3.84 6.53
CA ILE A 22 -4.90 2.76 6.79
C ILE A 22 -4.85 2.42 8.27
N SER A 23 -6.04 2.30 8.85
CA SER A 23 -6.28 1.74 10.16
C SER A 23 -6.09 0.22 10.09
N THR A 24 -5.16 -0.28 10.88
CA THR A 24 -4.84 -1.70 10.94
C THR A 24 -5.03 -2.20 12.35
N GLU A 25 -5.63 -3.38 12.47
CA GLU A 25 -5.68 -4.08 13.75
C GLU A 25 -4.31 -4.72 14.01
N SER A 26 -3.78 -4.49 15.19
CA SER A 26 -2.59 -5.20 15.69
C SER A 26 -2.95 -5.91 16.99
N SER A 27 -2.61 -7.18 17.07
CA SER A 27 -2.69 -7.94 18.32
C SER A 27 -1.63 -7.43 19.31
N ILE A 28 -2.09 -7.03 20.50
CA ILE A 28 -1.20 -6.56 21.58
C ILE A 28 -0.26 -7.70 21.99
N ARG A 29 -0.77 -8.93 22.05
CA ARG A 29 0.01 -10.13 22.41
C ARG A 29 1.11 -10.40 21.39
N SER A 30 0.79 -10.35 20.10
CA SER A 30 1.75 -10.57 19.01
C SER A 30 2.84 -9.49 18.98
N ALA A 31 2.50 -8.23 19.31
CA ALA A 31 3.48 -7.16 19.47
C ALA A 31 4.46 -7.41 20.63
N GLN A 32 3.94 -7.84 21.79
CA GLN A 32 4.75 -8.09 22.99
C GLN A 32 5.65 -9.32 22.86
N GLU A 33 5.18 -10.38 22.20
CA GLU A 33 6.01 -11.55 21.87
C GLU A 33 7.19 -11.17 20.96
N ARG A 34 7.01 -10.25 20.00
CA ARG A 34 8.12 -9.71 19.21
C ARG A 34 9.12 -8.94 20.07
N SER A 35 8.64 -8.11 21.00
CA SER A 35 9.50 -7.38 21.93
C SER A 35 10.32 -8.32 22.83
N LYS A 36 9.77 -9.47 23.24
CA LYS A 36 10.51 -10.49 23.98
C LYS A 36 11.72 -11.02 23.20
N ASN A 37 11.65 -11.11 21.87
CA ASN A 37 12.78 -11.58 21.06
C ASN A 37 13.96 -10.60 21.05
N GLU A 38 13.73 -9.32 21.35
CA GLU A 38 14.78 -8.30 21.42
C GLU A 38 15.45 -8.23 22.81
N VAL A 39 14.89 -8.90 23.82
CA VAL A 39 15.45 -8.91 25.18
C VAL A 39 16.73 -9.74 25.23
N THR A 40 17.81 -9.09 25.64
CA THR A 40 19.14 -9.69 25.80
C THR A 40 19.65 -9.51 27.25
N GLY A 41 20.51 -10.42 27.70
CA GLY A 41 21.19 -10.31 29.01
C GLY A 41 20.75 -11.32 30.08
N LYS A 42 21.32 -11.18 31.28
CA LYS A 42 21.23 -12.16 32.38
C LYS A 42 19.86 -12.22 33.08
N LEU A 43 19.03 -11.18 32.94
CA LEU A 43 17.71 -11.06 33.59
C LEU A 43 16.54 -11.31 32.62
N LYS A 44 16.78 -12.06 31.54
CA LYS A 44 15.80 -12.34 30.48
C LYS A 44 14.48 -12.91 31.02
N ALA A 45 14.55 -13.84 31.98
CA ALA A 45 13.37 -14.46 32.58
C ALA A 45 12.50 -13.47 33.36
N VAL A 46 13.12 -12.55 34.13
CA VAL A 46 12.39 -11.52 34.89
C VAL A 46 11.80 -10.47 33.95
N ALA A 47 12.50 -10.12 32.87
CA ALA A 47 11.99 -9.23 31.85
C ALA A 47 10.78 -9.82 31.11
N TYR A 48 10.80 -11.13 30.82
CA TYR A 48 9.67 -11.82 30.18
C TYR A 48 8.43 -11.81 31.07
N ASP A 49 8.58 -12.20 32.34
CA ASP A 49 7.49 -12.17 33.32
C ASP A 49 6.89 -10.76 33.48
N LYS A 50 7.74 -9.72 33.45
CA LYS A 50 7.27 -8.34 33.52
C LYS A 50 6.51 -7.90 32.26
N ILE A 51 6.98 -8.29 31.08
CA ILE A 51 6.32 -8.05 29.80
C ILE A 51 4.95 -8.75 29.78
N ASP A 52 4.88 -9.99 30.27
CA ASP A 52 3.62 -10.74 30.35
C ASP A 52 2.59 -10.07 31.25
N GLN A 53 2.99 -9.68 32.47
CA GLN A 53 2.12 -8.94 33.39
C GLN A 53 1.61 -7.62 32.80
N GLN A 54 2.47 -6.89 32.07
CA GLN A 54 2.08 -5.66 31.37
C GLN A 54 1.12 -5.94 30.22
N THR A 55 1.33 -7.03 29.49
CA THR A 55 0.48 -7.46 28.37
C THR A 55 -0.92 -7.79 28.86
N ASP A 56 -1.05 -8.59 29.91
CA ASP A 56 -2.36 -8.96 30.47
C ASP A 56 -3.10 -7.74 31.04
N ALA A 57 -2.38 -6.81 31.68
CA ALA A 57 -2.95 -5.54 32.12
C ALA A 57 -3.46 -4.69 30.94
N LEU A 58 -2.68 -4.57 29.86
CA LEU A 58 -3.07 -3.83 28.65
C LEU A 58 -4.29 -4.47 27.98
N ILE A 59 -4.32 -5.80 27.85
CA ILE A 59 -5.46 -6.53 27.29
C ILE A 59 -6.71 -6.31 28.14
N SER A 60 -6.59 -6.33 29.47
CA SER A 60 -7.73 -6.07 30.37
C SER A 60 -8.28 -4.64 30.28
N MET A 61 -7.46 -3.67 29.86
CA MET A 61 -7.83 -2.25 29.76
C MET A 61 -8.35 -1.85 28.38
N ILE A 62 -7.77 -2.39 27.30
CA ILE A 62 -7.96 -1.89 25.93
C ILE A 62 -8.59 -2.97 25.01
N GLY A 63 -8.59 -4.25 25.42
CA GLY A 63 -8.96 -5.39 24.59
C GLY A 63 -7.75 -6.06 23.92
N GLU A 64 -7.97 -7.14 23.17
CA GLU A 64 -6.88 -7.92 22.56
C GLU A 64 -6.25 -7.24 21.33
N ASN A 65 -7.07 -6.48 20.58
CA ASN A 65 -6.66 -5.80 19.36
C ASN A 65 -6.62 -4.28 19.59
N GLN A 66 -5.53 -3.65 19.18
CA GLN A 66 -5.39 -2.21 19.14
C GLN A 66 -5.44 -1.73 17.68
N VAL A 67 -6.22 -0.69 17.42
CA VAL A 67 -6.21 -0.01 16.13
C VAL A 67 -4.95 0.87 16.05
N ASN A 68 -4.06 0.53 15.14
CA ASN A 68 -2.86 1.30 14.81
C ASN A 68 -2.98 1.90 13.40
N TYR A 69 -2.33 3.03 13.16
CA TYR A 69 -2.31 3.64 11.82
C TYR A 69 -0.99 3.36 11.11
N ARG A 70 -1.09 2.83 9.88
CA ARG A 70 0.05 2.59 8.99
C ARG A 70 -0.02 3.50 7.78
N PHE A 71 1.15 4.02 7.39
CA PHE A 71 1.29 4.94 6.26
C PHE A 71 1.92 4.20 5.07
N PHE A 72 1.24 4.24 3.93
CA PHE A 72 1.70 3.67 2.67
C PHE A 72 1.87 4.79 1.65
N ILE A 73 2.93 4.71 0.85
CA ILE A 73 3.22 5.69 -0.19
C ILE A 73 3.44 4.95 -1.50
N GLY A 74 2.48 5.09 -2.40
CA GLY A 74 2.53 4.61 -3.77
C GLY A 74 3.19 5.63 -4.68
N PHE A 75 4.13 5.15 -5.49
CA PHE A 75 4.74 5.92 -6.57
C PHE A 75 4.35 5.29 -7.89
N LYS A 76 3.79 6.08 -8.79
CA LYS A 76 3.60 5.63 -10.17
C LYS A 76 4.99 5.47 -10.81
N LEU A 77 5.35 4.24 -11.17
CA LEU A 77 6.56 3.97 -11.95
C LEU A 77 6.32 4.48 -13.38
N LEU A 78 6.84 5.67 -13.68
CA LEU A 78 6.85 6.21 -15.04
C LEU A 78 8.00 5.59 -15.80
N LEU A 79 7.68 4.87 -16.88
CA LEU A 79 8.64 4.47 -17.90
C LEU A 79 9.00 5.75 -18.68
N ASN A 80 9.91 6.56 -18.14
CA ASN A 80 10.43 7.69 -18.90
C ASN A 80 11.38 7.16 -19.98
N ASP A 81 10.90 7.17 -21.23
CA ASP A 81 11.66 6.93 -22.47
C ASP A 81 12.84 7.90 -22.68
N GLN A 82 13.11 8.84 -21.76
CA GLN A 82 14.04 9.94 -21.99
C GLN A 82 15.39 9.86 -21.28
N GLU A 83 15.70 8.80 -20.52
CA GLU A 83 17.06 8.64 -19.97
C GLU A 83 17.66 7.23 -20.15
N PHE A 84 17.24 6.49 -21.18
CA PHE A 84 18.05 5.39 -21.71
C PHE A 84 18.13 5.50 -23.23
N SER A 85 19.21 6.13 -23.71
CA SER A 85 19.60 6.12 -25.11
C SER A 85 19.83 4.68 -25.60
N MET A 86 18.82 4.08 -26.24
CA MET A 86 19.01 3.10 -27.32
C MET A 86 17.84 3.22 -28.31
N LYS A 87 18.15 3.79 -29.48
CA LYS A 87 17.23 4.16 -30.58
C LYS A 87 16.63 2.96 -31.35
N SER A 88 16.01 2.00 -30.68
CA SER A 88 15.23 0.95 -31.37
C SER A 88 13.95 0.51 -30.67
N LEU A 89 13.64 1.03 -29.47
CA LEU A 89 12.61 0.44 -28.60
C LEU A 89 11.25 1.18 -28.59
N THR A 90 11.08 2.24 -29.40
CA THR A 90 9.90 3.11 -29.35
C THR A 90 8.66 2.55 -30.07
N VAL A 91 8.85 1.60 -31.01
CA VAL A 91 7.73 1.00 -31.76
C VAL A 91 7.27 -0.31 -31.13
N GLU A 92 8.17 -1.05 -30.47
CA GLU A 92 7.83 -2.31 -29.78
C GLU A 92 7.12 -2.09 -28.43
N ALA A 93 7.40 -1.02 -27.69
CA ALA A 93 6.79 -0.81 -26.37
C ALA A 93 5.31 -0.37 -26.42
N LYS A 94 4.93 0.39 -27.45
CA LYS A 94 3.52 0.75 -27.68
C LYS A 94 2.70 -0.45 -28.12
N ASN A 95 3.28 -1.30 -28.97
CA ASN A 95 2.65 -2.56 -29.37
C ASN A 95 2.61 -3.55 -28.20
N ALA A 96 3.66 -3.64 -27.36
CA ALA A 96 3.69 -4.54 -26.20
C ALA A 96 2.65 -4.22 -25.11
N LEU A 97 2.31 -2.94 -24.88
CA LEU A 97 1.25 -2.57 -23.94
C LEU A 97 -0.16 -2.83 -24.49
N SER A 98 -0.36 -2.64 -25.80
CA SER A 98 -1.62 -3.04 -26.43
C SER A 98 -1.74 -4.56 -26.53
N ASP A 99 -0.64 -5.25 -26.80
CA ASP A 99 -0.53 -6.70 -26.85
C ASP A 99 -0.68 -7.31 -25.44
N PHE A 100 -0.20 -6.67 -24.37
CA PHE A 100 -0.48 -7.14 -22.99
C PHE A 100 -1.97 -7.09 -22.64
N VAL A 101 -2.71 -6.09 -23.14
CA VAL A 101 -4.16 -5.99 -22.94
C VAL A 101 -4.94 -6.92 -23.89
N TYR A 102 -4.41 -7.19 -25.09
CA TYR A 102 -5.05 -8.07 -26.09
C TYR A 102 -4.70 -9.57 -25.93
N ASP A 103 -3.51 -9.95 -25.48
CA ASP A 103 -3.08 -11.35 -25.28
C ASP A 103 -3.60 -11.96 -23.98
N VAL A 104 -3.86 -11.16 -22.94
CA VAL A 104 -4.64 -11.62 -21.77
C VAL A 104 -6.05 -12.04 -22.19
N ASN A 105 -6.53 -11.52 -23.33
CA ASN A 105 -7.83 -11.85 -23.89
C ASN A 105 -7.79 -13.03 -24.89
N HIS A 106 -6.62 -13.42 -25.43
CA HIS A 106 -6.54 -14.36 -26.56
C HIS A 106 -5.41 -15.40 -26.47
N LYS A 107 -5.36 -16.19 -25.39
CA LYS A 107 -5.16 -17.65 -25.50
C LYS A 107 -5.51 -18.38 -24.22
N LEU A 108 -6.58 -19.15 -24.34
CA LEU A 108 -6.98 -20.30 -23.54
C LEU A 108 -5.79 -21.13 -23.02
N MET A 109 -5.34 -20.83 -21.80
CA MET A 109 -4.94 -21.83 -20.80
C MET A 109 -5.66 -21.43 -19.51
N GLY A 110 -6.91 -21.89 -19.39
CA GLY A 110 -8.00 -21.23 -18.67
C GLY A 110 -7.85 -20.97 -17.17
N ASP A 111 -6.69 -21.25 -16.58
CA ASP A 111 -6.45 -21.10 -15.16
C ASP A 111 -5.20 -20.25 -14.83
N PHE A 112 -4.45 -19.71 -15.81
CA PHE A 112 -3.19 -18.99 -15.54
C PHE A 112 -3.06 -17.65 -16.28
N VAL A 113 -2.49 -16.66 -15.58
CA VAL A 113 -1.99 -15.40 -16.13
C VAL A 113 -0.48 -15.49 -16.24
N SER A 114 0.06 -15.19 -17.41
CA SER A 114 1.50 -15.12 -17.66
C SER A 114 1.98 -13.67 -17.65
N MET A 115 3.22 -13.49 -17.22
CA MET A 115 3.93 -12.21 -17.28
C MET A 115 5.39 -12.49 -17.66
N SER A 116 5.94 -11.69 -18.56
CA SER A 116 7.31 -11.88 -19.03
C SER A 116 8.32 -11.66 -17.89
N ASN A 117 9.32 -12.55 -17.78
CA ASN A 117 10.38 -12.42 -16.79
C ASN A 117 11.17 -11.12 -16.97
N ASP A 118 11.32 -10.64 -18.21
CA ASP A 118 11.98 -9.37 -18.51
C ASP A 118 11.21 -8.17 -17.98
N GLU A 119 9.88 -8.19 -18.07
CA GLU A 119 9.03 -7.13 -17.50
C GLU A 119 9.11 -7.11 -15.98
N ILE A 120 9.02 -8.29 -15.34
CA ILE A 120 9.18 -8.42 -13.88
C ILE A 120 10.53 -7.84 -13.46
N LEU A 121 11.61 -8.20 -14.16
CA LEU A 121 12.95 -7.72 -13.86
C LEU A 121 13.08 -6.20 -14.04
N ARG A 122 12.45 -5.62 -15.08
CA ARG A 122 12.43 -4.17 -15.30
C ARG A 122 11.76 -3.45 -14.14
N PHE A 123 10.56 -3.87 -13.74
CA PHE A 123 9.85 -3.26 -12.61
C PHE A 123 10.63 -3.41 -11.30
N GLN A 124 11.20 -4.59 -11.02
CA GLN A 124 12.04 -4.81 -9.83
C GLN A 124 13.27 -3.91 -9.79
N LYS A 125 13.93 -3.68 -10.93
CA LYS A 125 15.06 -2.75 -11.01
C LYS A 125 14.64 -1.32 -10.72
N MET A 126 13.53 -0.87 -11.31
CA MET A 126 13.00 0.48 -11.07
C MET A 126 12.57 0.68 -9.62
N GLU A 127 11.87 -0.29 -9.05
CA GLU A 127 11.47 -0.32 -7.65
C GLU A 127 12.69 -0.20 -6.74
N LYS A 128 13.74 -1.00 -6.97
CA LYS A 128 14.97 -0.95 -6.18
C LYS A 128 15.72 0.38 -6.31
N LEU A 129 15.72 0.99 -7.49
CA LEU A 129 16.31 2.33 -7.67
C LEU A 129 15.56 3.40 -6.88
N LEU A 130 14.22 3.34 -6.90
CA LEU A 130 13.37 4.24 -6.15
C LEU A 130 13.53 4.04 -4.64
N GLU A 131 13.52 2.78 -4.18
CA GLU A 131 13.78 2.39 -2.80
C GLU A 131 15.11 2.97 -2.33
N ASN A 132 16.20 2.77 -3.09
CA ASN A 132 17.52 3.31 -2.75
C ASN A 132 17.57 4.84 -2.69
N LYS A 133 16.80 5.54 -3.54
CA LYS A 133 16.74 7.00 -3.52
C LYS A 133 16.05 7.50 -2.25
N ILE A 134 14.95 6.84 -1.86
CA ILE A 134 14.12 7.23 -0.72
C ILE A 134 14.76 6.79 0.60
N SER A 135 15.32 5.58 0.66
CA SER A 135 15.92 4.98 1.88
C SER A 135 17.12 5.76 2.42
N ARG A 136 17.81 6.52 1.56
CA ARG A 136 18.88 7.44 1.98
C ARG A 136 18.42 8.54 2.92
N ARG A 137 17.14 8.93 2.87
CA ARG A 137 16.58 10.07 3.63
C ARG A 137 15.47 9.64 4.57
N PHE A 138 14.84 8.50 4.34
CA PHE A 138 13.69 8.02 5.11
C PHE A 138 13.84 6.55 5.48
N LYS A 139 13.38 6.18 6.68
CA LYS A 139 13.20 4.77 7.04
C LYS A 139 11.92 4.28 6.36
N ILE A 140 12.08 3.62 5.22
CA ILE A 140 10.99 3.01 4.46
C ILE A 140 11.23 1.51 4.32
N ARG A 141 10.13 0.76 4.15
CA ARG A 141 10.15 -0.66 3.83
C ARG A 141 9.39 -0.85 2.52
N ARG A 142 9.94 -1.65 1.61
CA ARG A 142 9.25 -2.10 0.41
C ARG A 142 8.09 -3.03 0.76
N LEU A 143 6.96 -2.86 0.09
CA LEU A 143 5.78 -3.71 0.29
C LEU A 143 6.00 -5.10 -0.32
N ASP A 144 5.45 -6.12 0.34
CA ASP A 144 5.40 -7.49 -0.13
C ASP A 144 3.99 -7.89 -0.59
N LYS A 145 3.82 -9.16 -0.98
CA LYS A 145 2.54 -9.69 -1.47
C LYS A 145 1.43 -9.59 -0.42
N ASP A 146 1.78 -9.74 0.85
CA ASP A 146 0.84 -9.80 1.96
C ASP A 146 0.37 -8.40 2.30
N ASP A 147 1.27 -7.42 2.25
CA ASP A 147 0.95 -6.00 2.36
C ASP A 147 -0.05 -5.55 1.28
N PHE A 148 0.20 -5.90 0.01
CA PHE A 148 -0.73 -5.57 -1.07
C PHE A 148 -2.06 -6.29 -0.92
N GLY A 149 -2.04 -7.55 -0.48
CA GLY A 149 -3.26 -8.32 -0.28
C GLY A 149 -4.14 -7.73 0.81
N TYR A 150 -3.52 -7.43 1.96
CA TYR A 150 -4.19 -6.79 3.08
C TYR A 150 -4.80 -5.46 2.66
N LEU A 151 -4.03 -4.61 1.99
CA LEU A 151 -4.50 -3.29 1.55
C LEU A 151 -5.74 -3.39 0.66
N ILE A 152 -5.75 -4.32 -0.28
CA ILE A 152 -6.88 -4.48 -1.19
C ILE A 152 -8.08 -5.03 -0.40
N GLU A 153 -7.92 -6.13 0.32
CA GLU A 153 -9.03 -6.76 1.06
C GLU A 153 -9.64 -5.83 2.12
N HIS A 154 -8.80 -5.10 2.86
CA HIS A 154 -9.23 -4.08 3.83
C HIS A 154 -10.07 -2.98 3.15
N LEU A 155 -9.62 -2.43 2.02
CA LEU A 155 -10.36 -1.41 1.28
C LEU A 155 -11.68 -1.93 0.69
N TYR A 156 -11.76 -3.23 0.45
CA TYR A 156 -12.98 -3.92 0.00
C TYR A 156 -13.81 -4.47 1.17
N GLY A 157 -13.56 -4.01 2.40
CA GLY A 157 -14.42 -4.23 3.56
C GLY A 157 -14.10 -5.48 4.38
N GLN A 158 -12.99 -6.17 4.12
CA GLN A 158 -12.59 -7.32 4.95
C GLN A 158 -11.96 -6.80 6.24
N THR A 159 -12.46 -7.23 7.38
CA THR A 159 -12.01 -6.77 8.70
C THR A 159 -11.71 -7.96 9.62
N GLY A 160 -11.15 -7.70 10.81
CA GLY A 160 -10.91 -8.73 11.83
C GLY A 160 -9.66 -9.60 11.65
N THR A 161 -8.87 -9.39 10.60
CA THR A 161 -7.53 -10.00 10.47
C THR A 161 -6.48 -8.98 10.85
N ALA A 162 -5.59 -9.33 11.79
CA ALA A 162 -4.49 -8.44 12.15
C ALA A 162 -3.50 -8.30 10.98
N TYR A 163 -3.02 -7.09 10.74
CA TYR A 163 -2.15 -6.79 9.60
C TYR A 163 -0.88 -7.66 9.58
N GLU A 164 -0.31 -7.95 10.76
CA GLU A 164 0.92 -8.72 10.83
C GLU A 164 0.73 -10.24 10.72
N GLU A 165 -0.52 -10.70 10.81
CA GLU A 165 -0.90 -12.11 10.72
C GLU A 165 -1.54 -12.44 9.36
N TYR A 166 -1.77 -11.43 8.54
CA TYR A 166 -2.32 -11.56 7.20
C TYR A 166 -1.34 -12.28 6.26
N GLU A 167 -1.82 -13.35 5.63
CA GLU A 167 -1.06 -14.07 4.60
C GLU A 167 -1.87 -14.17 3.31
N TYR A 168 -1.31 -13.66 2.23
CA TYR A 168 -1.88 -13.74 0.90
C TYR A 168 -1.32 -14.94 0.13
N HIS A 169 -2.16 -15.92 -0.18
CA HIS A 169 -1.76 -17.08 -0.97
C HIS A 169 -1.65 -16.73 -2.46
N LEU A 170 -0.41 -16.62 -2.94
CA LEU A 170 -0.10 -16.33 -4.35
C LEU A 170 0.91 -17.35 -4.90
N SER A 171 0.42 -18.43 -5.49
CA SER A 171 1.30 -19.49 -6.03
C SER A 171 1.93 -19.04 -7.35
N LYS A 172 3.25 -18.84 -7.35
CA LYS A 172 4.03 -18.45 -8.54
C LYS A 172 4.74 -19.67 -9.14
N LYS A 173 4.54 -19.92 -10.43
CA LYS A 173 5.28 -20.92 -11.20
C LYS A 173 6.23 -20.21 -12.16
N LYS A 174 7.53 -20.26 -11.89
CA LYS A 174 8.55 -19.66 -12.78
C LYS A 174 8.91 -20.64 -13.89
N LEU A 175 8.76 -20.20 -15.13
CA LEU A 175 9.30 -20.82 -16.34
C LEU A 175 10.51 -20.01 -16.82
N ASP A 176 11.23 -20.52 -17.82
CA ASP A 176 12.46 -19.91 -18.32
C ASP A 176 12.24 -18.45 -18.79
N ASN A 177 11.16 -18.19 -19.53
CA ASN A 177 10.86 -16.86 -20.07
C ASN A 177 9.70 -16.14 -19.37
N GLU A 178 8.85 -16.85 -18.64
CA GLU A 178 7.60 -16.32 -18.10
C GLU A 178 7.37 -16.77 -16.66
N THR A 179 6.65 -15.95 -15.90
CA THR A 179 6.11 -16.35 -14.61
C THR A 179 4.60 -16.53 -14.73
N LEU A 180 4.13 -17.72 -14.37
CA LEU A 180 2.72 -18.07 -14.34
C LEU A 180 2.15 -17.91 -12.94
N ILE A 181 0.96 -17.33 -12.87
CA ILE A 181 0.16 -17.20 -11.65
C ILE A 181 -1.22 -17.77 -11.93
N LYS A 182 -1.78 -18.54 -11.00
CA LYS A 182 -3.15 -19.03 -11.15
C LYS A 182 -4.14 -17.87 -11.13
N TYR A 183 -5.10 -17.86 -12.05
CA TYR A 183 -6.12 -16.83 -12.14
C TYR A 183 -7.02 -16.76 -10.90
N TYR A 184 -7.23 -17.89 -10.21
CA TYR A 184 -7.98 -17.96 -8.95
C TYR A 184 -7.22 -17.36 -7.76
N ASP A 185 -5.89 -17.37 -7.81
CA ASP A 185 -4.98 -16.83 -6.79
C ASP A 185 -4.76 -15.31 -6.98
N LEU A 186 -5.48 -14.65 -7.89
CA LEU A 186 -5.43 -13.20 -8.05
C LEU A 186 -6.56 -12.55 -7.24
N ILE A 187 -6.24 -11.49 -6.50
CA ILE A 187 -7.26 -10.67 -5.84
C ILE A 187 -8.12 -10.06 -6.92
N LYS A 188 -9.41 -10.30 -6.81
CA LYS A 188 -10.41 -9.75 -7.69
C LYS A 188 -11.20 -8.72 -6.87
N PRO A 189 -10.84 -7.43 -6.99
CA PRO A 189 -11.68 -6.33 -6.52
C PRO A 189 -13.17 -6.49 -6.86
N THR A 190 -13.46 -7.16 -7.98
CA THR A 190 -14.82 -7.43 -8.49
C THR A 190 -15.58 -8.54 -7.74
N ARG A 191 -14.97 -9.25 -6.78
CA ARG A 191 -15.69 -10.22 -5.92
C ARG A 191 -16.66 -9.52 -4.97
N CYS A 192 -16.39 -8.28 -4.61
CA CYS A 192 -17.25 -7.49 -3.75
C CYS A 192 -18.23 -6.65 -4.59
N LEU A 193 -19.51 -6.67 -4.23
CA LEU A 193 -20.49 -5.75 -4.80
C LEU A 193 -20.41 -4.43 -4.04
N VAL A 194 -19.96 -3.37 -4.72
CA VAL A 194 -19.91 -2.02 -4.16
C VAL A 194 -21.08 -1.21 -4.72
N GLU A 195 -22.05 -0.90 -3.87
CA GLU A 195 -23.12 0.04 -4.20
C GLU A 195 -22.82 1.41 -3.59
N GLU A 196 -22.62 2.40 -4.45
CA GLU A 196 -22.48 3.79 -4.02
C GLU A 196 -23.86 4.41 -3.77
N LYS A 197 -24.04 4.94 -2.55
CA LYS A 197 -25.17 5.79 -2.17
C LYS A 197 -24.65 7.16 -1.81
N GLN A 198 -25.54 8.15 -1.76
CA GLN A 198 -25.18 9.56 -1.54
C GLN A 198 -24.35 9.84 -0.27
N ARG A 199 -24.45 9.00 0.77
CA ARG A 199 -23.76 9.22 2.06
C ARG A 199 -22.85 8.07 2.49
N TYR A 200 -22.88 6.94 1.79
CA TYR A 200 -22.14 5.75 2.16
C TYR A 200 -21.97 4.81 0.98
N LEU A 201 -20.95 3.97 1.05
CA LEU A 201 -20.77 2.79 0.21
C LEU A 201 -21.31 1.58 0.97
N LYS A 202 -22.14 0.78 0.31
CA LYS A 202 -22.48 -0.56 0.78
C LYS A 202 -21.58 -1.54 0.05
N ILE A 203 -20.67 -2.16 0.78
CA ILE A 203 -19.75 -3.17 0.26
C ILE A 203 -20.26 -4.52 0.73
N GLN A 204 -20.71 -5.33 -0.22
CA GLN A 204 -21.27 -6.66 0.06
C GLN A 204 -20.27 -7.72 -0.42
N GLN A 205 -19.79 -8.50 0.53
CA GLN A 205 -18.94 -9.68 0.35
C GLN A 205 -19.79 -10.95 0.35
N GLU A 206 -19.15 -12.11 0.25
CA GLU A 206 -19.83 -13.41 0.31
C GLU A 206 -20.52 -13.63 1.67
N ASP A 207 -19.81 -13.31 2.76
CA ASP A 207 -20.28 -13.59 4.13
C ASP A 207 -20.76 -12.35 4.89
N GLU A 208 -20.31 -11.14 4.50
CA GLU A 208 -20.54 -9.92 5.26
C GLU A 208 -20.97 -8.73 4.39
N THR A 209 -21.66 -7.76 5.00
CA THR A 209 -22.00 -6.48 4.38
C THR A 209 -21.50 -5.35 5.25
N VAL A 210 -20.62 -4.53 4.70
CA VAL A 210 -20.02 -3.39 5.36
C VAL A 210 -20.58 -2.09 4.82
N TYR A 211 -20.85 -1.15 5.71
CA TYR A 211 -21.31 0.19 5.38
C TYR A 211 -20.20 1.19 5.70
N VAL A 212 -19.68 1.87 4.66
CA VAL A 212 -18.57 2.79 4.79
C VAL A 212 -19.05 4.20 4.47
N ALA A 213 -18.95 5.13 5.43
CA ALA A 213 -19.11 6.54 5.14
C ALA A 213 -17.85 7.08 4.47
N TYR A 214 -17.99 7.85 3.40
CA TYR A 214 -16.86 8.45 2.69
C TYR A 214 -17.07 9.95 2.56
N PHE A 215 -15.96 10.69 2.64
CA PHE A 215 -15.92 12.13 2.43
C PHE A 215 -14.80 12.43 1.43
N THR A 216 -15.18 12.96 0.26
CA THR A 216 -14.23 13.25 -0.82
C THR A 216 -14.07 14.75 -1.00
N ILE A 217 -12.81 15.21 -0.92
CA ILE A 217 -12.43 16.58 -1.26
C ILE A 217 -11.71 16.53 -2.61
N ASN A 218 -12.33 17.07 -3.66
CA ASN A 218 -11.85 16.89 -5.03
C ASN A 218 -10.62 17.75 -5.38
N SER A 219 -10.54 18.99 -4.87
CA SER A 219 -9.41 19.87 -5.17
C SER A 219 -9.27 20.98 -4.13
N ILE A 220 -8.15 20.99 -3.43
CA ILE A 220 -7.70 22.14 -2.64
C ILE A 220 -6.66 22.85 -3.50
N VAL A 221 -7.05 23.98 -4.12
CA VAL A 221 -6.17 24.82 -4.94
C VAL A 221 -5.66 25.96 -4.06
N GLY A 222 -4.38 25.92 -3.70
CA GLY A 222 -3.75 26.96 -2.89
C GLY A 222 -2.32 26.60 -2.50
N GLU A 223 -1.51 27.61 -2.14
CA GLU A 223 -0.26 27.39 -1.42
C GLU A 223 -0.61 26.78 -0.05
N LEU A 224 -0.29 25.51 0.15
CA LEU A 224 -0.47 24.86 1.43
C LEU A 224 0.56 25.44 2.41
N ASP A 225 0.16 26.44 3.21
CA ASP A 225 0.93 26.85 4.37
C ASP A 225 0.85 25.76 5.44
N PHE A 226 1.86 24.90 5.43
CA PHE A 226 2.11 23.88 6.44
C PHE A 226 2.64 24.58 7.71
N PRO A 227 2.15 24.29 8.94
CA PRO A 227 1.51 23.05 9.42
C PRO A 227 -0.03 23.07 9.61
N SER A 228 -0.72 24.12 9.17
CA SER A 228 -2.14 24.38 9.50
C SER A 228 -3.15 23.68 8.58
N SER A 229 -2.70 22.81 7.68
CA SER A 229 -3.51 22.36 6.55
C SER A 229 -4.54 21.30 6.98
N GLU A 230 -5.81 21.61 6.82
CA GLU A 230 -6.98 20.79 7.18
C GLU A 230 -6.96 19.36 6.60
N ILE A 231 -6.17 19.11 5.56
CA ILE A 231 -5.99 17.79 4.92
C ILE A 231 -5.49 16.73 5.92
N PHE A 232 -4.68 17.13 6.90
CA PHE A 232 -4.18 16.23 7.94
C PHE A 232 -5.01 16.27 9.23
N TYR A 233 -6.08 17.07 9.28
CA TYR A 233 -6.91 17.21 10.47
C TYR A 233 -7.55 15.88 10.87
N TYR A 234 -8.08 15.13 9.89
CA TYR A 234 -8.64 13.79 10.10
C TYR A 234 -7.58 12.74 10.46
N GLN A 235 -6.30 13.01 10.15
CA GLN A 235 -5.19 12.15 10.54
C GLN A 235 -4.70 12.41 11.97
N GLN A 236 -4.99 13.60 12.52
CA GLN A 236 -4.50 14.05 13.83
C GLN A 236 -5.54 13.89 14.95
N GLN A 237 -6.84 13.88 14.63
CA GLN A 237 -7.87 13.66 15.64
C GLN A 237 -8.03 12.18 16.01
N GLN A 238 -8.14 11.92 17.31
CA GLN A 238 -8.57 10.62 17.83
C GLN A 238 -10.10 10.50 17.68
N PHE A 239 -10.53 9.93 16.56
CA PHE A 239 -11.91 9.48 16.44
C PHE A 239 -12.14 8.22 17.28
N THR A 240 -13.36 8.03 17.76
CA THR A 240 -13.78 6.80 18.47
C THR A 240 -13.93 5.59 17.55
N PHE A 241 -13.73 5.79 16.23
CA PHE A 241 -13.81 4.77 15.20
C PHE A 241 -12.62 4.91 14.23
N PRO A 242 -12.19 3.82 13.58
CA PRO A 242 -11.10 3.85 12.61
C PRO A 242 -11.45 4.73 11.39
N ILE A 243 -10.48 5.51 10.90
CA ILE A 243 -10.62 6.31 9.68
C ILE A 243 -9.45 6.05 8.74
N ASP A 244 -9.77 5.62 7.52
CA ASP A 244 -8.80 5.51 6.44
C ASP A 244 -8.77 6.80 5.61
N THR A 245 -7.56 7.25 5.26
CA THR A 245 -7.37 8.47 4.45
C THR A 245 -6.58 8.14 3.18
N SER A 246 -7.10 8.59 2.05
CA SER A 246 -6.44 8.50 0.75
C SER A 246 -6.20 9.89 0.19
N MET A 247 -4.93 10.20 -0.12
CA MET A 247 -4.52 11.47 -0.68
C MET A 247 -3.74 11.24 -1.99
N ASN A 248 -4.29 11.75 -3.08
CA ASN A 248 -3.59 11.82 -4.36
C ASN A 248 -2.92 13.19 -4.50
N VAL A 249 -1.60 13.19 -4.70
CA VAL A 249 -0.80 14.39 -4.87
C VAL A 249 -0.28 14.45 -6.30
N GLU A 250 -0.67 15.49 -7.02
CA GLU A 250 -0.19 15.81 -8.36
C GLU A 250 0.60 17.12 -8.33
N ILE A 251 1.86 17.07 -8.75
CA ILE A 251 2.75 18.23 -8.76
C ILE A 251 2.69 18.87 -10.15
N VAL A 252 2.05 20.04 -10.25
CA VAL A 252 1.99 20.80 -11.50
C VAL A 252 3.13 21.81 -11.53
N ALA A 253 4.15 21.57 -12.35
CA ALA A 253 5.23 22.53 -12.56
C ALA A 253 4.72 23.74 -13.34
N ASN A 254 4.81 24.93 -12.74
CA ASN A 254 4.31 26.18 -13.33
C ASN A 254 5.28 26.70 -14.42
N ARG A 255 5.32 26.04 -15.59
CA ARG A 255 6.25 26.37 -16.69
C ARG A 255 5.96 27.72 -17.37
N LYS A 256 4.81 28.34 -17.13
CA LYS A 256 4.43 29.64 -17.73
C LYS A 256 4.86 30.88 -16.90
N ALA A 257 5.28 30.72 -15.65
CA ALA A 257 5.70 31.84 -14.80
C ALA A 257 7.22 32.11 -14.83
N LEU A 258 7.97 31.31 -15.59
CA LEU A 258 9.43 31.41 -15.74
C LEU A 258 9.84 31.80 -17.18
N SER A 259 8.87 32.24 -18.00
CA SER A 259 9.05 32.79 -19.36
C SER A 259 8.74 34.27 -19.38
#